data_AF-A0A3C0GBH9-F1
#
_entry.id   AF-A0A3C0GBH9-F1
#
_cell.length_a   1.000
_cell.length_b   1.000
_cell.length_c   1.000
_cell.angle_alpha   90.00
_cell.angle_beta   90.00
_cell.angle_gamma   90.00
#
_symmetry.space_group_name_H-M   'P 1'
#
loop_
_entity.id
_entity.type
_entity.pdbx_description
1 polymer ?
#
loop_
_entity_poly.entity_id
_entity_poly.type
_entity_poly.pdbx_seq_one_letter_code
_entity_poly.pdbx_strand_id
1 'polypeptide(L)' 'MALEDTIDIIATEDGARQHRDRLLRDTDWWMLSDTSTPTSEQLTYRQNLRDVPSQAGFPTSITWPTKPS' A
#
# COMPACT_ATOMS: atom_id res chain seq x y z
N MET A 1 -6.20 33.91 12.92
CA MET A 1 -6.42 32.49 13.20
C MET A 1 -6.33 31.76 11.87
N ALA A 2 -5.11 31.53 11.40
CA ALA A 2 -4.85 30.82 10.16
C ALA A 2 -4.65 29.36 10.55
N LEU A 3 -5.71 28.57 10.42
CA LEU A 3 -5.65 27.12 10.57
C LEU A 3 -4.96 26.59 9.31
N GLU A 4 -3.64 26.55 9.40
CA GLU A 4 -2.74 25.54 8.82
C GLU A 4 -3.34 24.74 7.66
N ASP A 5 -3.07 25.23 6.45
CA ASP A 5 -3.24 24.60 5.13
C ASP A 5 -2.39 23.31 4.99
N THR A 6 -2.46 22.39 5.95
CA THR A 6 -2.02 21.01 5.74
C THR A 6 -3.21 20.28 5.14
N ILE A 7 -3.42 20.46 3.84
CA ILE A 7 -4.20 19.48 3.08
C ILE A 7 -3.40 18.18 3.18
N ASP A 8 -3.83 17.28 4.06
CA ASP A 8 -3.34 15.91 4.11
C ASP A 8 -3.55 15.30 2.71
N ILE A 9 -2.50 15.32 1.88
CA ILE A 9 -2.49 14.75 0.52
C ILE A 9 -2.76 13.23 0.55
N ILE A 10 -2.86 12.64 1.75
CA ILE A 10 -3.16 11.24 2.04
C ILE A 10 -4.55 10.98 2.63
N ALA A 11 -5.33 12.00 2.99
CA ALA A 11 -6.68 11.83 3.58
C ALA A 11 -7.81 11.69 2.55
N THR A 12 -7.48 11.29 1.32
CA THR A 12 -8.47 10.98 0.28
C THR A 12 -8.36 9.52 -0.13
N GLU A 13 -9.51 8.92 -0.47
CA GLU A 13 -9.60 7.53 -0.92
C GLU A 13 -8.65 7.25 -2.10
N ASP A 14 -8.55 8.22 -3.00
CA ASP A 14 -7.70 8.16 -4.17
C ASP A 14 -6.21 8.19 -3.81
N GLY A 15 -5.79 9.07 -2.90
CA GLY A 15 -4.40 9.13 -2.41
C GLY A 15 -3.96 7.82 -1.77
N ALA A 16 -4.84 7.19 -0.99
CA ALA A 16 -4.56 5.88 -0.40
C ALA A 16 -4.44 4.76 -1.46
N ARG A 17 -5.30 4.74 -2.49
CA ARG A 17 -5.21 3.81 -3.62
C ARG A 17 -3.91 4.02 -4.41
N GLN A 18 -3.52 5.26 -4.67
CA GLN A 18 -2.26 5.58 -5.34
C GLN A 18 -1.05 5.10 -4.53
N HIS A 19 -1.06 5.26 -3.21
CA HIS A 19 0.01 4.76 -2.35
C HIS A 19 0.13 3.23 -2.41
N ARG A 20 -1.00 2.51 -2.33
CA ARG A 20 -1.05 1.06 -2.53
C ARG A 20 -0.46 0.66 -3.88
N ASP A 21 -0.85 1.34 -4.94
CA ASP A 21 -0.41 1.02 -6.30
C ASP A 21 1.10 1.25 -6.49
N ARG A 22 1.66 2.27 -5.82
CA ARG A 22 3.11 2.47 -5.75
C ARG A 22 3.81 1.30 -5.07
N LEU A 23 3.35 0.86 -3.90
CA LEU A 23 3.95 -0.25 -3.16
C LEU A 23 3.87 -1.58 -3.93
N LEU A 24 2.75 -1.82 -4.63
CA LEU A 24 2.60 -2.97 -5.52
C LEU A 24 3.56 -2.89 -6.72
N ARG A 25 3.79 -1.70 -7.27
CA ARG A 25 4.74 -1.50 -8.38
C ARG A 25 6.19 -1.71 -7.95
N ASP A 26 6.57 -1.20 -6.78
CA ASP A 26 7.92 -1.35 -6.22
C ASP A 26 8.27 -2.82 -5.91
N THR A 27 7.26 -3.67 -5.80
CA THR A 27 7.40 -5.13 -5.55
C THR A 27 6.95 -5.98 -6.73
N ASP A 28 6.66 -5.38 -7.88
CA ASP A 28 6.10 -6.10 -9.03
C ASP A 28 7.10 -7.08 -9.62
N TRP A 29 8.39 -6.73 -9.56
CA TRP A 29 9.48 -7.56 -10.03
C TRP A 29 9.54 -8.94 -9.35
N TRP A 30 9.00 -9.10 -8.12
CA TRP A 30 8.90 -10.41 -7.44
C TRP A 30 8.02 -11.42 -8.17
N MET A 31 7.14 -10.96 -9.06
CA MET A 31 6.19 -11.81 -9.77
C MET A 31 6.61 -12.08 -11.22
N LEU A 32 7.78 -11.59 -11.64
CA LEU A 32 8.28 -11.84 -13.00
C LEU A 32 8.84 -13.26 -13.10
N SER A 33 8.63 -13.90 -14.25
CA SER A 33 9.13 -15.26 -14.51
C SER A 33 10.65 -15.37 -14.50
N ASP A 34 11.34 -14.25 -14.73
CA ASP A 34 12.80 -14.14 -14.73
C ASP A 34 13.40 -13.90 -13.33
N THR A 35 12.56 -13.92 -12.28
CA THR A 35 13.01 -13.79 -10.89
C THR A 35 12.80 -15.08 -10.12
N SER A 36 13.50 -15.20 -8.99
CA SER A 36 13.29 -16.33 -8.08
C SER A 36 11.84 -16.38 -7.62
N THR A 37 11.32 -17.59 -7.40
CA THR A 37 9.97 -17.80 -6.88
C THR A 37 9.74 -16.94 -5.64
N PRO A 38 8.67 -16.12 -5.60
CA PRO A 38 8.42 -15.22 -4.49
C PRO A 38 8.21 -15.99 -3.19
N THR A 39 8.72 -15.43 -2.10
CA THR A 39 8.56 -16.03 -0.77
C THR A 39 7.12 -15.90 -0.29
N SER A 40 6.72 -16.74 0.68
CA SER A 40 5.40 -16.63 1.31
C SER A 40 5.16 -15.24 1.92
N GLU A 41 6.19 -14.63 2.49
CA GLU A 41 6.13 -13.28 3.06
C GLU A 41 5.91 -12.21 2.00
N GLN A 42 6.58 -12.33 0.84
CA GLN A 42 6.39 -11.43 -0.30
C GLN A 42 4.97 -11.53 -0.88
N LEU A 43 4.45 -12.75 -1.01
CA LEU A 43 3.07 -13.00 -1.44
C LEU A 43 2.06 -12.41 -0.45
N THR A 44 2.27 -12.66 0.85
CA THR A 44 1.43 -12.15 1.93
C THR A 44 1.45 -10.63 1.97
N TYR A 45 2.62 -10.01 1.84
CA TYR A 45 2.77 -8.56 1.75
C TYR A 45 1.94 -7.97 0.60
N ARG A 46 2.08 -8.52 -0.62
CA ARG A 46 1.33 -8.06 -1.80
C ARG A 46 -0.17 -8.30 -1.65
N GLN A 47 -0.58 -9.37 -0.98
CA GLN A 47 -2.00 -9.63 -0.70
C GLN A 47 -2.55 -8.59 0.29
N ASN A 48 -1.86 -8.37 1.42
CA ASN A 48 -2.25 -7.38 2.42
C ASN A 48 -2.37 -5.97 1.83
N LEU A 49 -1.51 -5.59 0.87
CA LEU A 49 -1.63 -4.33 0.14
C LEU A 49 -2.94 -4.26 -0.66
N ARG A 50 -3.33 -5.33 -1.35
CA ARG A 50 -4.58 -5.37 -2.13
C ARG A 50 -5.81 -5.28 -1.23
N ASP A 51 -5.72 -5.80 -0.02
CA ASP A 51 -6.81 -5.84 0.96
C ASP A 51 -6.96 -4.53 1.76
N VAL A 52 -6.04 -3.56 1.58
CA VAL A 52 -6.10 -2.24 2.25
C VAL A 52 -7.46 -1.52 2.14
N PRO A 53 -8.10 -1.43 0.95
CA PRO A 53 -9.40 -0.76 0.82
C PRO A 53 -10.55 -1.45 1.56
N SER A 54 -10.35 -2.71 1.98
CA SER A 54 -11.33 -3.48 2.76
C SER A 54 -11.14 -3.31 4.27
N GLN A 55 -10.12 -2.59 4.73
CA GLN A 55 -9.90 -2.34 6.15
C GLN A 55 -11.00 -1.43 6.74
N ALA A 56 -11.41 -1.74 7.97
CA ALA A 56 -12.27 -0.86 8.74
C ALA A 56 -11.53 0.45 9.05
N GLY A 57 -12.04 1.58 8.55
CA GLY A 57 -11.41 2.89 8.71
C GLY A 57 -10.75 3.43 7.44
N PHE A 58 -10.71 2.68 6.35
CA PHE A 58 -10.31 3.23 5.06
C PHE A 58 -11.28 4.34 4.61
N PRO A 59 -10.80 5.51 4.12
CA PRO A 59 -9.39 5.86 3.87
C PRO A 59 -8.69 6.68 4.98
N THR A 60 -9.35 6.94 6.11
CA THR A 60 -8.83 7.85 7.16
C THR A 60 -7.88 7.17 8.16
N SER A 61 -7.98 5.86 8.34
CA SER A 61 -7.15 5.06 9.24
C SER A 61 -6.77 3.76 8.55
N ILE A 62 -5.52 3.69 8.07
CA ILE A 62 -5.00 2.58 7.27
C ILE A 62 -3.80 1.94 7.97
N THR A 63 -3.82 0.62 8.10
CA THR A 63 -2.67 -0.17 8.53
C THR A 63 -1.92 -0.69 7.30
N TRP A 64 -0.75 -0.12 7.02
CA TRP A 64 0.10 -0.56 5.93
C TRP A 64 0.98 -1.74 6.35
N PRO A 65 1.07 -2.82 5.56
CA PRO A 65 1.96 -3.93 5.86
C PRO A 65 3.43 -3.49 5.75
N THR A 66 4.30 -4.09 6.56
CA THR A 66 5.75 -3.86 6.49
C THR A 66 6.35 -4.72 5.38
N LYS A 67 7.19 -4.12 4.55
CA LYS A 67 7.87 -4.83 3.46
C LYS A 67 8.84 -5.88 4.04
N PRO A 68 8.81 -7.15 3.57
CA PRO A 68 9.79 -8.16 3.95
C PRO A 68 11.18 -7.87 3.35
N SER A 69 12.21 -8.43 3.99
CA SER A 69 13.62 -8.31 3.58
C SER A 69 13.96 -9.11 2.33
#